data_AF-A0A1I3XVX9-F1
#
_entry.id   AF-A0A1I3XVX9-F1
#
_cell.length_a   1.000
_cell.length_b   1.000
_cell.length_c   1.000
_cell.angle_alpha   90.00
_cell.angle_beta   90.00
_cell.angle_gamma   90.00
#
_symmetry.space_group_name_H-M   'P 1'
#
loop_
_entity.id
_entity.type
_entity.pdbx_description
1 polymer ?
#
loop_
_entity_poly.entity_id
_entity_poly.type
_entity_poly.pdbx_seq_one_letter_code
_entity_poly.pdbx_strand_id
1 'polypeptide(L)'
;MSGTAFLFGKLPSRGEFTSRGLPSAERLHWDAWCCAVMAEGAARLGNGFETAFDATPPWRFGLSLADGSWQAGCIAPACDSHGRRFPLVLGRKGIGTPAPLFLAGLAAAMADVMDTAFAPALDLDAFLPACAARVADPAAPAPQMTDWRHDWIGR
;
A
#
# COMPACT_ATOMS: atom_id res chain seq x y z
N MET A 1 15.12 -11.94 6.21
CA MET A 1 15.01 -11.57 4.77
C MET A 1 15.36 -10.09 4.67
N SER A 2 16.48 -9.74 4.03
CA SER A 2 16.90 -8.34 3.85
C SER A 2 16.33 -7.84 2.52
N GLY A 3 15.39 -6.91 2.59
CA GLY A 3 14.81 -6.20 1.44
C GLY A 3 14.39 -4.81 1.92
N THR A 4 14.27 -3.83 1.04
CA THR A 4 14.10 -2.42 1.42
C THR A 4 12.63 -2.08 1.63
N ALA A 5 12.32 -1.37 2.72
CA ALA A 5 11.00 -0.82 2.97
C ALA A 5 10.69 0.38 2.06
N PHE A 6 9.44 0.52 1.64
CA PHE A 6 8.99 1.66 0.84
C PHE A 6 7.59 2.15 1.22
N LEU A 7 7.34 3.43 0.93
CA LEU A 7 6.07 4.11 1.13
C LEU A 7 5.81 5.03 -0.06
N PHE A 8 4.62 4.97 -0.64
CA PHE A 8 4.23 5.76 -1.81
C PHE A 8 2.76 6.17 -1.73
N GLY A 9 2.43 7.39 -2.13
CA GLY A 9 1.03 7.84 -2.21
C GLY A 9 0.69 8.95 -1.21
N LYS A 10 -0.59 9.03 -0.84
CA LYS A 10 -1.08 10.06 0.07
C LYS A 10 -1.19 9.61 1.52
N LEU A 11 -0.80 10.49 2.42
CA LEU A 11 -1.06 10.33 3.84
C LEU A 11 -2.32 11.12 4.21
N PRO A 12 -3.27 10.56 4.98
CA PRO A 12 -4.50 11.24 5.33
C PRO A 12 -4.29 12.61 6.03
N SER A 13 -3.20 12.75 6.77
CA SER A 13 -2.86 13.93 7.58
C SER A 13 -2.11 15.05 6.83
N ARG A 14 -1.72 14.88 5.55
CA ARG A 14 -1.05 15.92 4.76
C ARG A 14 -1.58 16.02 3.33
N GLY A 15 -1.79 17.25 2.86
CA GLY A 15 -2.05 17.58 1.46
C GLY A 15 -0.89 17.29 0.49
N GLU A 16 0.09 16.48 0.86
CA GLU A 16 1.30 16.24 0.07
C GLU A 16 1.46 14.76 -0.25
N PHE A 17 2.11 14.52 -1.38
CA PHE A 17 2.42 13.18 -1.86
C PHE A 17 3.74 12.70 -1.26
N THR A 18 3.82 11.45 -0.83
CA THR A 18 5.04 10.84 -0.28
C THR A 18 5.62 9.79 -1.23
N SER A 19 6.94 9.75 -1.32
CA SER A 19 7.70 8.65 -1.92
C SER A 19 8.99 8.43 -1.14
N ARG A 20 9.15 7.26 -0.54
CA ARG A 20 10.33 6.85 0.25
C ARG A 20 10.70 5.42 -0.12
N GLY A 21 12.00 5.11 -0.13
CA GLY A 21 12.50 3.75 -0.44
C GLY A 21 12.31 3.31 -1.90
N LEU A 22 11.86 4.21 -2.78
CA LEU A 22 11.66 3.96 -4.21
C LEU A 22 12.61 4.80 -5.07
N PRO A 23 13.43 4.18 -5.93
CA PRO A 23 14.06 4.82 -7.07
C PRO A 23 13.01 5.45 -8.00
N SER A 24 13.42 6.46 -8.77
CA SER A 24 12.52 7.23 -9.65
C SER A 24 11.71 6.36 -10.61
N ALA A 25 12.32 5.32 -11.20
CA ALA A 25 11.62 4.44 -12.15
C ALA A 25 10.48 3.65 -11.48
N GLU A 26 10.72 3.09 -10.30
CA GLU A 26 9.71 2.35 -9.54
C GLU A 26 8.60 3.27 -9.03
N ARG A 27 8.97 4.49 -8.59
CA ARG A 27 8.01 5.52 -8.21
C ARG A 27 7.08 5.85 -9.37
N LEU A 28 7.61 6.04 -10.59
CA LEU A 28 6.80 6.32 -11.78
C LEU A 28 5.88 5.14 -12.14
N HIS A 29 6.35 3.91 -11.95
CA HIS A 29 5.52 2.72 -12.18
C HIS A 29 4.33 2.67 -11.22
N TRP A 30 4.57 2.87 -9.92
CA TRP A 30 3.51 2.96 -8.92
C TRP A 30 2.54 4.11 -9.18
N ASP A 31 3.04 5.28 -9.60
CA ASP A 31 2.21 6.43 -9.94
C ASP A 31 1.28 6.15 -11.12
N ALA A 32 1.83 5.62 -12.22
CA ALA A 32 1.06 5.28 -13.41
C ALA A 32 0.00 4.21 -13.09
N TRP A 33 0.37 3.18 -12.35
CA TRP A 33 -0.54 2.11 -11.95
C TRP A 33 -1.66 2.61 -11.02
N CYS A 34 -1.34 3.40 -9.99
CA CYS A 34 -2.35 3.99 -9.11
C CYS A 34 -3.28 4.95 -9.87
N CYS A 35 -2.75 5.74 -10.81
CA CYS A 35 -3.58 6.60 -11.66
C CYS A 35 -4.56 5.77 -12.51
N ALA A 36 -4.11 4.65 -13.10
CA ALA A 36 -4.95 3.76 -13.89
C ALA A 36 -6.07 3.13 -13.03
N VAL A 37 -5.72 2.61 -11.84
CA VAL A 37 -6.68 2.11 -10.84
C VAL A 37 -7.76 3.14 -10.53
N MET A 38 -7.36 4.38 -10.23
CA MET A 38 -8.30 5.46 -9.90
C MET A 38 -9.22 5.79 -11.07
N ALA A 39 -8.66 5.88 -12.28
CA ALA A 39 -9.42 6.16 -13.49
C ALA A 39 -10.44 5.05 -13.82
N GLU A 40 -10.02 3.79 -13.75
CA GLU A 40 -10.89 2.64 -14.00
C GLU A 40 -11.97 2.49 -12.92
N GLY A 41 -11.61 2.70 -11.65
CA GLY A 41 -12.57 2.74 -10.55
C GLY A 41 -13.63 3.82 -10.75
N ALA A 42 -13.21 5.04 -11.10
CA ALA A 42 -14.13 6.16 -11.37
C ALA A 42 -15.03 5.88 -12.56
N ALA A 43 -14.50 5.33 -13.66
CA ALA A 43 -15.28 4.94 -14.84
C ALA A 43 -16.32 3.86 -14.52
N ARG A 44 -15.95 2.87 -13.70
CA ARG A 44 -16.83 1.74 -13.33
C ARG A 44 -17.92 2.12 -12.32
N LEU A 45 -17.60 2.96 -11.34
CA LEU A 45 -18.46 3.24 -10.18
C LEU A 45 -19.22 4.57 -10.30
N GLY A 46 -18.82 5.45 -11.23
CA GLY A 46 -19.45 6.74 -11.46
C GLY A 46 -19.58 7.57 -10.17
N ASN A 47 -20.77 8.08 -9.90
CA ASN A 47 -21.05 8.91 -8.72
C ASN A 47 -20.82 8.19 -7.38
N GLY A 48 -20.81 6.85 -7.36
CA GLY A 48 -20.53 6.05 -6.16
C GLY A 48 -19.04 5.84 -5.88
N PHE A 49 -18.16 6.32 -6.76
CA PHE A 49 -16.71 6.07 -6.67
C PHE A 49 -16.11 6.48 -5.34
N GLU A 50 -16.39 7.69 -4.88
CA GLU A 50 -15.80 8.22 -3.65
C GLU A 50 -16.17 7.39 -2.43
N THR A 51 -17.47 7.08 -2.27
CA THR A 51 -17.97 6.24 -1.18
C THR A 51 -17.37 4.84 -1.25
N ALA A 52 -17.28 4.25 -2.44
CA ALA A 52 -16.69 2.93 -2.62
C ALA A 52 -15.19 2.93 -2.32
N PHE A 53 -14.46 3.96 -2.74
CA PHE A 53 -13.04 4.14 -2.43
C PHE A 53 -12.81 4.23 -0.93
N ASP A 54 -13.54 5.11 -0.24
CA ASP A 54 -13.39 5.31 1.21
C ASP A 54 -13.78 4.07 2.02
N ALA A 55 -14.73 3.28 1.53
CA ALA A 55 -15.16 2.03 2.17
C ALA A 55 -14.28 0.81 1.82
N THR A 56 -13.32 0.96 0.90
CA THR A 56 -12.46 -0.15 0.47
C THR A 56 -11.52 -0.53 1.62
N PRO A 57 -11.46 -1.80 2.06
CA PRO A 57 -10.50 -2.20 3.09
C PRO A 57 -9.07 -2.14 2.54
N PRO A 58 -8.02 -2.16 3.38
CA PRO A 58 -6.65 -2.36 2.89
C PRO A 58 -6.47 -3.72 2.19
N TRP A 59 -5.83 -3.72 1.02
CA TRP A 59 -5.53 -4.91 0.22
C TRP A 59 -4.07 -5.31 0.37
N ARG A 60 -3.80 -6.60 0.52
CA ARG A 60 -2.43 -7.14 0.55
C ARG A 60 -1.99 -7.45 -0.88
N PHE A 61 -0.70 -7.34 -1.17
CA PHE A 61 -0.15 -7.77 -2.47
C PHE A 61 1.17 -8.51 -2.31
N GLY A 62 1.41 -9.42 -3.26
CA GLY A 62 2.69 -10.05 -3.51
C GLY A 62 2.90 -10.09 -5.01
N LEU A 63 3.89 -9.36 -5.51
CA LEU A 63 4.17 -9.21 -6.93
C LEU A 63 5.58 -9.71 -7.21
N SER A 64 5.70 -10.69 -8.11
CA SER A 64 6.99 -11.08 -8.66
C SER A 64 7.44 -10.05 -9.69
N LEU A 65 8.75 -9.80 -9.72
CA LEU A 65 9.40 -8.94 -10.70
C LEU A 65 10.13 -9.81 -11.74
N ALA A 66 10.44 -9.22 -12.89
CA ALA A 66 11.08 -9.93 -14.00
C ALA A 66 12.47 -10.49 -13.65
N ASP A 67 13.14 -9.90 -12.66
CA ASP A 67 14.44 -10.34 -12.16
C ASP A 67 14.34 -11.50 -11.13
N GLY A 68 13.12 -12.00 -10.88
CA GLY A 68 12.85 -13.08 -9.93
C GLY A 68 12.73 -12.63 -8.47
N SER A 69 12.97 -11.35 -8.18
CA SER A 69 12.71 -10.78 -6.86
C SER A 69 11.21 -10.53 -6.67
N TRP A 70 10.80 -10.36 -5.42
CA TRP A 70 9.43 -10.03 -5.06
C TRP A 70 9.36 -8.64 -4.42
N GLN A 71 8.21 -8.01 -4.61
CA GLN A 71 7.73 -6.95 -3.73
C GLN A 71 6.42 -7.37 -3.10
N ALA A 72 6.23 -7.02 -1.84
CA ALA A 72 5.04 -7.38 -1.10
C ALA A 72 4.66 -6.27 -0.13
N GLY A 73 3.37 -6.13 0.12
CA GLY A 73 2.88 -4.95 0.81
C GLY A 73 1.39 -4.91 1.00
N CYS A 74 0.93 -3.72 1.35
CA CYS A 74 -0.46 -3.37 1.49
C CYS A 74 -0.73 -2.05 0.75
N ILE A 75 -1.91 -1.96 0.16
CA ILE A 75 -2.46 -0.75 -0.42
C ILE A 75 -3.77 -0.40 0.29
N ALA A 76 -3.97 0.86 0.62
CA ALA A 76 -5.18 1.34 1.30
C ALA A 76 -5.71 2.60 0.62
N PRO A 77 -7.03 2.85 0.67
CA PRO A 77 -7.55 4.16 0.30
C PRO A 77 -7.06 5.22 1.29
N ALA A 78 -6.67 6.38 0.77
CA ALA A 78 -6.32 7.54 1.57
C ALA A 78 -6.93 8.81 0.99
N CYS A 79 -7.28 9.75 1.88
CA CYS A 79 -7.85 11.04 1.54
C CYS A 79 -7.11 12.12 2.33
N ASP A 80 -6.48 13.07 1.64
CA ASP A 80 -5.77 14.15 2.32
C ASP A 80 -6.70 15.19 2.95
N SER A 81 -6.11 16.13 3.68
CA SER A 81 -6.82 17.24 4.34
C SER A 81 -7.60 18.16 3.39
N HIS A 82 -7.40 18.06 2.06
CA HIS A 82 -8.13 18.82 1.05
C HIS A 82 -9.22 17.97 0.34
N GLY A 83 -9.49 16.75 0.82
CA GLY A 83 -10.49 15.86 0.25
C GLY A 83 -10.04 15.12 -1.01
N ARG A 84 -8.76 15.20 -1.39
CA ARG A 84 -8.27 14.58 -2.63
C ARG A 84 -7.85 13.14 -2.35
N ARG A 85 -8.61 12.18 -2.88
CA ARG A 85 -8.36 10.74 -2.75
C ARG A 85 -7.20 10.26 -3.62
N PHE A 86 -6.34 9.42 -3.05
CA PHE A 86 -5.31 8.69 -3.78
C PHE A 86 -4.84 7.50 -2.92
N PRO A 87 -4.47 6.35 -3.51
CA PRO A 87 -4.02 5.21 -2.71
C PRO A 87 -2.74 5.50 -1.91
N LEU A 88 -2.61 4.85 -0.76
CA LEU A 88 -1.37 4.73 -0.01
C LEU A 88 -0.83 3.32 -0.16
N VAL A 89 0.44 3.19 -0.53
CA VAL A 89 1.12 1.91 -0.75
C VAL A 89 2.30 1.80 0.20
N LEU A 90 2.35 0.69 0.92
CA LEU A 90 3.40 0.36 1.88
C LEU A 90 3.91 -1.04 1.61
N GLY A 91 5.22 -1.24 1.59
CA GLY A 91 5.73 -2.59 1.36
C GLY A 91 7.23 -2.77 1.57
N ARG A 92 7.70 -3.97 1.23
CA ARG A 92 9.11 -4.30 1.04
C ARG A 92 9.35 -4.83 -0.36
N LYS A 93 10.50 -4.51 -0.91
CA LYS A 93 10.96 -4.99 -2.23
C LYS A 93 12.34 -5.64 -2.14
N GLY A 94 12.73 -6.34 -3.20
CA GLY A 94 14.00 -7.07 -3.23
C GLY A 94 14.00 -8.24 -2.25
N ILE A 95 12.82 -8.79 -1.95
CA ILE A 95 12.66 -9.95 -1.08
C ILE A 95 12.49 -11.22 -1.92
N GLY A 96 12.64 -12.39 -1.29
CA GLY A 96 12.18 -13.65 -1.88
C GLY A 96 10.66 -13.79 -1.79
N THR A 97 10.12 -14.94 -2.21
CA THR A 97 8.68 -15.24 -2.14
C THR A 97 8.14 -14.96 -0.72
N PRO A 98 7.17 -14.05 -0.56
CA PRO A 98 6.71 -13.63 0.75
C PRO A 98 5.90 -14.74 1.43
N ALA A 99 6.22 -15.04 2.68
CA ALA A 99 5.39 -15.92 3.50
C ALA A 99 4.03 -15.23 3.85
N PRO A 100 2.92 -15.97 3.97
CA PRO A 100 1.62 -15.39 4.33
C PRO A 100 1.63 -14.55 5.63
N LEU A 101 2.37 -15.00 6.65
CA LEU A 101 2.53 -14.28 7.93
C LEU A 101 3.23 -12.92 7.75
N PHE A 102 4.16 -12.81 6.79
CA PHE A 102 4.82 -11.54 6.47
C PHE A 102 3.85 -10.54 5.83
N LEU A 103 2.95 -11.01 4.96
CA LEU A 103 1.88 -10.18 4.38
C LEU A 103 0.90 -9.67 5.44
N ALA A 104 0.54 -10.51 6.42
CA ALA A 104 -0.33 -10.11 7.53
C ALA A 104 0.32 -9.00 8.37
N GLY A 105 1.62 -9.12 8.66
CA GLY A 105 2.41 -8.09 9.34
C GLY A 105 2.39 -6.72 8.65
N LEU A 106 2.51 -6.70 7.32
CA LEU A 106 2.50 -5.46 6.53
C LEU A 106 1.13 -4.77 6.52
N ALA A 107 0.03 -5.52 6.59
CA ALA A 107 -1.31 -4.93 6.67
C ALA A 107 -1.55 -4.22 8.01
N ALA A 108 -1.10 -4.80 9.13
CA ALA A 108 -1.16 -4.10 10.41
C ALA A 108 -0.25 -2.87 10.45
N ALA A 109 0.93 -2.96 9.81
CA ALA A 109 1.79 -1.80 9.63
C ALA A 109 1.10 -0.68 8.85
N MET A 110 0.24 -0.98 7.88
CA MET A 110 -0.54 0.04 7.17
C MET A 110 -1.50 0.78 8.11
N ALA A 111 -2.22 0.07 8.99
CA ALA A 111 -3.07 0.72 9.99
C ALA A 111 -2.24 1.64 10.92
N ASP A 112 -1.11 1.13 11.43
CA ASP A 112 -0.20 1.93 12.23
C ASP A 112 0.34 3.15 11.45
N VAL A 113 0.69 3.03 10.16
CA VAL A 113 1.13 4.18 9.33
C VAL A 113 0.02 5.21 9.19
N MET A 114 -1.23 4.78 8.95
CA MET A 114 -2.38 5.67 8.83
C MET A 114 -2.64 6.44 10.13
N ASP A 115 -2.47 5.79 11.29
CA ASP A 115 -2.69 6.39 12.61
C ASP A 115 -1.51 7.24 13.11
N THR A 116 -0.27 6.78 12.90
CA THR A 116 0.95 7.43 13.43
C THR A 116 1.56 8.48 12.50
N ALA A 117 0.86 8.87 11.43
CA ALA A 117 1.30 9.66 10.27
C ALA A 117 1.94 11.05 10.55
N PHE A 118 3.02 11.14 11.33
CA PHE A 118 3.72 12.41 11.62
C PHE A 118 5.15 12.31 12.20
N ALA A 119 5.99 11.32 11.90
CA ALA A 119 7.42 11.46 12.18
C ALA A 119 8.18 11.89 10.90
N PRO A 120 8.69 13.13 10.79
CA PRO A 120 9.52 13.56 9.66
C PRO A 120 10.66 12.58 9.37
N ALA A 121 11.19 11.99 10.44
CA ALA A 121 12.27 11.00 10.46
C ALA A 121 11.76 9.54 10.59
N LEU A 122 10.56 9.20 10.12
CA LEU A 122 10.10 7.80 10.14
C LEU A 122 11.07 6.92 9.35
N ASP A 123 11.88 6.16 10.09
CA ASP A 123 12.72 5.09 9.56
C ASP A 123 11.81 3.92 9.21
N LEU A 124 11.49 3.78 7.93
CA LEU A 124 10.61 2.71 7.44
C LEU A 124 11.21 1.32 7.65
N ASP A 125 12.54 1.21 7.60
CA ASP A 125 13.19 -0.08 7.77
C ASP A 125 13.13 -0.56 9.23
N ALA A 126 13.13 0.36 10.20
CA ALA A 126 12.87 0.06 11.61
C ALA A 126 11.38 -0.04 11.96
N PHE A 127 10.53 0.79 11.34
CA PHE A 127 9.11 0.88 11.66
C PHE A 127 8.33 -0.34 11.18
N LEU A 128 8.52 -0.77 9.92
CA LEU A 128 7.73 -1.87 9.36
C LEU A 128 7.90 -3.20 10.11
N PRO A 129 9.12 -3.64 10.49
CA PRO A 129 9.29 -4.84 11.29
C PRO A 129 8.65 -4.70 12.67
N ALA A 130 8.73 -3.53 13.30
CA ALA A 130 8.13 -3.28 14.61
C ALA A 130 6.60 -3.40 14.57
N CYS A 131 5.96 -2.86 13.54
CA CYS A 131 4.52 -3.02 13.34
C CYS A 131 4.14 -4.45 12.95
N ALA A 132 4.90 -5.08 12.05
CA ALA A 132 4.65 -6.45 11.62
C ALA A 132 4.77 -7.46 12.78
N ALA A 133 5.64 -7.20 13.76
CA ALA A 133 5.81 -8.03 14.95
C ALA A 133 4.64 -7.93 15.95
N ARG A 134 3.76 -6.92 15.83
CA ARG A 134 2.60 -6.71 16.71
C ARG A 134 1.36 -7.51 16.29
N VAL A 135 1.42 -8.22 15.16
CA VAL A 135 0.26 -8.98 14.66
C VAL A 135 0.10 -10.29 15.42
N ALA A 136 -0.99 -10.39 16.18
CA ALA A 136 -1.39 -11.56 16.94
C ALA A 136 -2.23 -12.58 16.15
N ASP A 137 -2.65 -12.29 14.91
CA ASP A 137 -3.41 -13.26 14.10
C ASP A 137 -3.12 -13.21 12.58
N PRO A 138 -2.30 -14.13 12.03
CA PRO A 138 -2.08 -14.28 10.58
C PRO A 138 -3.31 -14.72 9.79
N ALA A 139 -4.39 -15.18 10.44
CA ALA A 139 -5.55 -15.78 9.79
C ALA A 139 -6.62 -14.76 9.36
N ALA A 140 -6.49 -13.47 9.71
CA ALA A 140 -7.45 -12.46 9.26
C ALA A 140 -7.48 -12.41 7.72
N PRO A 141 -8.62 -12.76 7.08
CA PRO A 141 -8.72 -12.76 5.62
C PRO A 141 -8.60 -11.31 5.16
N ALA A 142 -7.57 -11.02 4.36
CA ALA A 142 -7.51 -9.78 3.61
C ALA A 142 -7.47 -10.13 2.12
N PRO A 143 -8.16 -9.33 1.29
CA PRO A 143 -8.09 -9.52 -0.14
C PRO A 143 -6.64 -9.40 -0.62
N GLN A 144 -6.24 -10.29 -1.53
CA GLN A 144 -4.88 -10.37 -2.06
C GLN A 144 -4.87 -10.00 -3.53
N MET A 145 -3.94 -9.13 -3.91
CA MET A 145 -3.58 -8.87 -5.29
C MET A 145 -2.38 -9.74 -5.67
N THR A 146 -2.63 -10.65 -6.60
CA THR A 146 -1.63 -11.31 -7.43
C THR A 146 -1.79 -10.71 -8.83
N ASP A 147 -0.70 -10.26 -9.46
CA ASP A 147 -0.66 -9.77 -10.85
C ASP A 147 -1.21 -8.36 -11.16
N TRP A 148 -0.78 -7.33 -10.42
CA TRP A 148 -1.01 -5.90 -10.75
C TRP A 148 -2.47 -5.52 -11.13
N ARG A 149 -3.47 -6.20 -10.54
CA ARG A 149 -4.89 -5.99 -10.85
C ARG A 149 -5.38 -4.59 -10.50
N HIS A 150 -6.22 -4.01 -11.36
CA HIS A 150 -6.75 -2.66 -11.15
C HIS A 150 -8.09 -2.59 -10.40
N ASP A 151 -8.76 -3.73 -10.22
CA ASP A 151 -10.16 -3.80 -9.86
C ASP A 151 -10.45 -3.93 -8.36
N TRP A 152 -9.55 -3.44 -7.50
CA TRP A 152 -9.63 -3.61 -6.05
C TRP A 152 -10.54 -2.60 -5.33
N ILE A 153 -10.82 -1.44 -5.93
CA ILE A 153 -11.70 -0.42 -5.34
C ILE A 153 -13.14 -0.94 -5.28
N GLY A 154 -13.78 -0.88 -4.11
CA GLY A 154 -15.18 -1.29 -3.91
C GLY A 154 -15.41 -2.80 -4.00
N ARG A 155 -14.41 -3.60 -3.65
CA ARG A 155 -14.49 -5.06 -3.52
C ARG A 155 -14.27 -5.51 -2.09
#